data_AF-B1MKS7-F1
#
_entry.id   AF-B1MKS7-F1
#
_cell.length_a   1.000
_cell.length_b   1.000
_cell.length_c   1.000
_cell.angle_alpha   90.00
_cell.angle_beta   90.00
_cell.angle_gamma   90.00
#
_symmetry.space_group_name_H-M   'P 1'
#
loop_
_entity.id
_entity.type
_entity.pdbx_description
1 polymer ?
#
loop_
_entity_poly.entity_id
_entity_poly.type
_entity_poly.pdbx_seq_one_letter_code
_entity_poly.pdbx_strand_id
1 'polypeptide(L)'
;MYAVDTPLSQLAQPNDKWDRHEPVTVGTRSGWLVHNVNGASCTVAIPSEQAIAAVQVDLNLDLTEQHYDQCPLALQIMKQIEPKIP
;
A
#
# COMPACT_ATOMS: atom_id res chain seq x y z
N MET A 1 10.89 -0.96 -8.44
CA MET A 1 11.06 0.44 -7.96
C MET A 1 11.65 0.35 -6.56
N TYR A 2 12.69 1.11 -6.19
CA TYR A 2 13.39 0.91 -4.90
C TYR A 2 13.10 1.96 -3.83
N ALA A 3 12.67 3.17 -4.23
CA ALA A 3 12.16 4.21 -3.34
C ALA A 3 11.35 5.22 -4.16
N VAL A 4 10.35 5.85 -3.54
CA VAL A 4 9.57 6.95 -4.11
C VAL A 4 9.50 8.04 -3.06
N ASP A 5 9.85 9.27 -3.44
CA ASP A 5 9.59 10.44 -2.61
C ASP A 5 8.13 10.85 -2.81
N THR A 6 7.28 10.54 -1.83
CA THR A 6 5.86 10.84 -1.88
C THR A 6 5.38 11.09 -0.45
N PRO A 7 4.84 12.27 -0.13
CA PRO A 7 4.26 12.50 1.18
C PRO A 7 2.98 11.68 1.37
N LEU A 8 2.70 11.27 2.61
CA LEU A 8 1.53 10.45 2.93
C LEU A 8 0.21 11.16 2.55
N SER A 9 0.19 12.50 2.59
CA SER A 9 -0.94 13.32 2.14
C SER A 9 -1.22 13.24 0.65
N GLN A 10 -0.23 12.89 -0.18
CA GLN A 10 -0.44 12.67 -1.61
C GLN A 10 -1.12 11.32 -1.87
N LEU A 11 -0.87 10.32 -1.02
CA LEU A 11 -1.64 9.08 -1.06
C LEU A 11 -3.10 9.34 -0.76
N ALA A 12 -3.41 10.25 0.17
CA ALA A 12 -4.78 10.64 0.53
C ALA A 12 -5.61 11.27 -0.62
N GLN A 13 -4.98 11.67 -1.73
CA GLN A 13 -5.69 12.36 -2.81
C GLN A 13 -6.18 11.38 -3.88
N PRO A 14 -7.44 11.52 -4.36
CA PRO A 14 -7.90 10.77 -5.51
C PRO A 14 -6.98 10.96 -6.72
N ASN A 15 -6.73 9.89 -7.46
CA ASN A 15 -5.90 9.89 -8.65
C ASN A 15 -6.43 8.84 -9.64
N ASP A 16 -6.42 9.16 -10.94
CA ASP A 16 -6.91 8.31 -12.02
C ASP A 16 -6.12 6.99 -12.17
N LYS A 17 -5.00 6.85 -11.44
CA LYS A 17 -4.19 5.64 -11.40
C LYS A 17 -4.67 4.61 -10.37
N TRP A 18 -5.58 4.98 -9.48
CA TRP A 18 -6.03 4.12 -8.37
C TRP A 18 -7.53 3.84 -8.49
N ASP A 19 -7.90 2.57 -8.45
CA ASP A 19 -9.31 2.13 -8.40
C ASP A 19 -9.79 1.90 -6.96
N ARG A 20 -8.86 1.66 -6.02
CA ARG A 20 -9.12 1.62 -4.58
C ARG A 20 -8.13 2.50 -3.84
N HIS A 21 -8.65 3.31 -2.96
CA HIS A 21 -7.86 4.19 -2.11
C HIS A 21 -8.59 4.40 -0.78
N GLU A 22 -8.05 3.79 0.29
CA GLU A 22 -8.76 3.64 1.56
C GLU A 22 -7.85 3.99 2.75
N PRO A 23 -8.37 4.69 3.77
CA PRO A 23 -7.65 4.89 5.01
C PRO A 23 -7.52 3.56 5.76
N VAL A 24 -6.34 3.30 6.33
CA VAL A 24 -6.10 2.09 7.13
C VAL A 24 -5.41 2.44 8.45
N THR A 25 -5.65 1.62 9.46
CA THR A 25 -4.91 1.65 10.73
C THR A 25 -4.15 0.35 10.89
N VAL A 26 -2.84 0.45 11.11
CA VAL A 26 -1.96 -0.68 11.42
C VAL A 26 -1.25 -0.38 12.73
N GLY A 27 -1.52 -1.18 13.76
CA GLY A 27 -1.01 -0.90 15.10
C GLY A 27 -1.52 0.46 15.59
N THR A 28 -0.60 1.35 15.94
CA THR A 28 -0.89 2.73 16.37
C THR A 28 -0.80 3.75 15.24
N ARG A 29 -0.46 3.32 14.02
CA ARG A 29 -0.16 4.18 12.88
C ARG A 29 -1.34 4.18 11.90
N SER A 30 -1.77 5.37 11.50
CA SER A 30 -2.77 5.55 10.43
C SER A 30 -2.07 5.86 9.11
N GLY A 31 -2.57 5.28 8.03
CA GLY A 31 -2.00 5.44 6.69
C GLY A 31 -3.02 5.14 5.61
N TRP A 32 -2.53 4.71 4.45
CA TRP A 32 -3.34 4.52 3.25
C TRP A 32 -3.05 3.18 2.58
N LEU A 33 -4.11 2.58 2.06
CA LEU A 33 -4.08 1.45 1.14
C LEU A 33 -4.45 1.96 -0.24
N VAL A 34 -3.61 1.69 -1.22
CA VAL A 34 -3.81 2.06 -2.62
C VAL A 34 -3.68 0.83 -3.50
N HIS A 35 -4.68 0.60 -4.34
CA HIS A 35 -4.67 -0.41 -5.38
C HIS A 35 -4.66 0.28 -6.73
N ASN A 36 -3.82 -0.21 -7.64
CA ASN A 36 -3.70 0.40 -8.96
C ASN A 36 -4.84 -0.06 -9.88
N VAL A 37 -5.31 0.85 -10.73
CA VAL A 37 -6.41 0.63 -11.68
C VAL A 37 -6.15 -0.52 -12.67
N ASN A 38 -4.89 -0.86 -12.91
CA ASN A 38 -4.52 -1.99 -13.76
C ASN A 38 -4.55 -3.35 -13.02
N GLY A 39 -4.94 -3.38 -11.74
CA GLY A 39 -5.01 -4.59 -10.92
C GLY A 39 -3.67 -5.19 -10.52
N ALA A 40 -2.55 -4.59 -10.93
CA ALA A 40 -1.25 -5.24 -10.82
C ALA A 40 -0.64 -5.15 -9.42
N SER A 41 -1.00 -4.15 -8.63
CA SER A 41 -0.33 -3.87 -7.36
C SER A 41 -1.25 -3.31 -6.29
N CYS A 42 -1.04 -3.72 -5.05
CA CYS A 42 -1.61 -3.09 -3.87
C CYS A 42 -0.50 -2.68 -2.90
N THR A 43 -0.57 -1.45 -2.40
CA THR A 43 0.40 -0.89 -1.47
C THR A 43 -0.29 -0.39 -0.21
N VAL A 44 0.25 -0.78 0.95
CA VAL A 44 -0.09 -0.18 2.23
C VAL A 44 1.08 0.69 2.67
N ALA A 45 0.80 1.94 3.01
CA ALA A 45 1.79 2.92 3.43
C ALA A 45 1.40 3.54 4.77
N ILE A 46 2.33 3.53 5.73
CA ILE A 46 2.15 4.10 7.08
C ILE A 46 3.36 4.98 7.44
N PRO A 47 3.19 5.98 8.33
CA PRO A 47 4.29 6.84 8.75
C PRO A 47 5.37 6.08 9.52
N SER A 48 6.61 6.53 9.38
CA SER A 48 7.80 6.20 10.18
C SER A 48 8.40 7.51 10.71
N GLU A 49 9.26 7.45 11.74
CA GLU A 49 9.85 8.65 12.37
C GLU A 49 10.39 9.69 11.37
N GLN A 50 11.03 9.23 10.28
CA GLN A 50 11.69 10.09 9.30
C GLN A 50 11.26 9.81 7.86
N ALA A 51 10.33 8.88 7.63
CA ALA A 51 9.97 8.40 6.30
C ALA A 51 8.56 7.80 6.24
N ILE A 52 8.25 7.15 5.13
CA ILE A 52 7.08 6.28 4.98
C ILE A 52 7.57 4.84 4.84
N ALA A 53 6.97 3.95 5.62
CA ALA A 53 7.13 2.52 5.42
C ALA A 53 6.01 2.01 4.53
N ALA A 54 6.38 1.33 3.46
CA ALA A 54 5.44 0.79 2.49
C ALA A 54 5.65 -0.72 2.29
N VAL A 55 4.55 -1.44 2.21
CA VAL A 55 4.50 -2.82 1.72
C VAL A 55 3.71 -2.80 0.43
N GLN A 56 4.35 -3.26 -0.64
CA GLN A 56 3.72 -3.42 -1.94
C GLN A 56 3.72 -4.91 -2.31
N VAL A 57 2.57 -5.40 -2.75
CA VAL A 57 2.44 -6.72 -3.36
C VAL A 57 2.09 -6.52 -4.82
N ASP A 58 2.99 -6.96 -5.69
CA ASP A 58 2.82 -6.96 -7.12
C ASP A 58 2.44 -8.36 -7.60
N LEU A 59 1.46 -8.43 -8.49
CA LEU A 59 1.03 -9.65 -9.14
C LEU A 59 1.82 -9.88 -10.43
N ASN A 60 1.93 -11.16 -10.81
CA ASN A 60 2.29 -11.51 -12.18
C ASN A 60 1.06 -11.37 -13.10
N LEU A 61 1.27 -11.49 -14.41
CA LEU A 61 0.22 -11.32 -15.41
C LEU A 61 -0.98 -12.24 -15.15
N ASP A 62 -0.73 -13.54 -14.93
CA ASP A 62 -1.79 -14.53 -14.74
C ASP A 62 -2.73 -14.19 -13.56
N LEU A 63 -2.17 -13.72 -12.44
CA LEU A 63 -2.96 -13.34 -11.26
C LEU A 63 -3.65 -11.99 -11.46
N THR A 64 -3.05 -11.07 -12.21
CA THR A 64 -3.69 -9.80 -12.59
C THR A 64 -4.90 -10.03 -13.48
N GLU A 65 -4.78 -10.91 -14.50
CA GLU A 65 -5.89 -11.28 -15.40
C GLU A 65 -7.01 -12.02 -14.67
N GLN A 66 -6.70 -12.73 -13.58
CA GLN A 66 -7.69 -13.35 -12.70
C GLN A 66 -8.32 -12.38 -11.70
N HIS A 67 -7.95 -11.10 -11.73
CA HIS A 67 -8.41 -10.07 -10.79
C HIS A 67 -8.22 -10.47 -9.32
N TYR A 68 -7.09 -11.11 -9.00
CA TYR A 68 -6.80 -11.49 -7.63
C TYR A 68 -6.64 -10.25 -6.75
N ASP A 69 -7.35 -10.22 -5.61
CA ASP A 69 -7.20 -9.14 -4.62
C ASP A 69 -6.04 -9.43 -3.66
N GLN A 70 -4.92 -8.75 -3.90
CA GLN A 70 -3.68 -8.82 -3.15
C GLN A 70 -3.61 -7.84 -1.97
N CYS A 71 -4.60 -6.96 -1.80
CA CYS A 71 -4.64 -5.98 -0.73
C CYS A 71 -4.70 -6.59 0.70
N PRO A 72 -5.45 -7.68 0.95
CA PRO A 72 -5.42 -8.36 2.25
C PRO A 72 -4.02 -8.86 2.63
N LEU A 73 -3.25 -9.36 1.64
CA LEU A 73 -1.88 -9.82 1.86
C LEU A 73 -0.93 -8.67 2.18
N ALA A 74 -1.00 -7.56 1.43
CA ALA A 74 -0.20 -6.36 1.71
C ALA A 74 -0.46 -5.84 3.13
N LEU A 75 -1.73 -5.80 3.55
CA LEU A 75 -2.11 -5.39 4.90
C LEU A 75 -1.62 -6.37 5.98
N GLN A 76 -1.67 -7.67 5.72
CA GLN A 76 -1.16 -8.69 6.65
C GLN A 76 0.35 -8.57 6.85
N ILE A 77 1.13 -8.39 5.78
CA ILE A 77 2.58 -8.19 5.87
C ILE A 77 2.89 -6.88 6.61
N MET A 78 2.17 -5.79 6.31
CA MET A 78 2.35 -4.52 7.00
C MET A 78 2.12 -4.67 8.52
N LYS A 79 1.06 -5.37 8.94
CA LYS A 79 0.80 -5.68 10.35
C LYS A 79 1.93 -6.43 11.04
N GLN A 80 2.68 -7.27 10.32
CA GLN A 80 3.80 -8.02 10.89
C GLN A 80 5.08 -7.20 11.01
N ILE A 81 5.29 -6.25 10.09
CA ILE A 81 6.49 -5.40 10.12
C ILE A 81 6.30 -4.15 10.97
N GLU A 82 5.06 -3.69 11.18
CA GLU A 82 4.76 -2.44 11.89
C GLU A 82 5.50 -2.28 13.22
N PRO A 83 5.58 -3.29 14.11
CA PRO A 83 6.30 -3.17 15.38
C PRO A 83 7.82 -2.96 15.24
N LYS A 84 8.37 -3.13 14.04
CA LYS A 84 9.80 -2.98 13.74
C LYS A 84 10.11 -1.71 12.95
N ILE A 85 9.10 -0.96 12.55
CA ILE A 85 9.28 0.32 11.89
C ILE A 85 9.67 1.33 12.97
N PRO A 86 10.75 2.11 12.80
CA PRO A 86 11.03 3.24 13.68
C PRO A 86 9.89 4.25 13.58
#